data_AF-A0A2V9LPK9-F1
#
_entry.id   AF-A0A2V9LPK9-F1
#
_cell.length_a   1.000
_cell.length_b   1.000
_cell.length_c   1.000
_cell.angle_alpha   90.00
_cell.angle_beta   90.00
_cell.angle_gamma   90.00
#
_symmetry.space_group_name_H-M   'P 1'
#
loop_
_entity.id
_entity.type
_entity.pdbx_description
1 polymer ?
#
loop_
_entity_poly.entity_id
_entity_poly.type
_entity_poly.pdbx_seq_one_letter_code
_entity_poly.pdbx_strand_id
1 'polypeptide(L)'
;MDSGAGRHRFLEEMRPLDRHPTLARRSFRERPTEDLEQGIRGARDLANRQVRPRLHRRPLGKSLNRLRPRVEWERRGWHSDHGGVVESASICAPMDIKVEEGVMRKAACLLLVAVAGSAPLYGQVGSGLLEGLPQPHDYVLKRSSSYDRTGGNADYRRIAPGETLVLLDEPGAGEITHVWVTIASPEMFHLKKLVLRMWWDDEPTPSVEAPIGDFYGLGLGDYFLYQSLPLAVGPDNALNSFFPMPFRKHGKITVTNEGKVRVDAFYFNIDYRLYSHPLPENSLYFHAQYRQEAPCLAIKSDGKNLDGKNNYVWVETTGRGHFVGVTMSVLENADGWWGEGDDMFLVDGEKLPSINGTGTEDYFLGAWDFGGRPFYYNLFGAPVVGPERAGARWSVYRFHLDSPIPFTKSLRATIEHGHADDRGDNYYSVAYWYQTEPHAEFPPLPPVEERLPVLRPAGR
;
A
#
# COMPACT_ATOMS: atom_id res chain seq x y z
N MET A 1 -20.81 38.78 62.36
CA MET A 1 -20.63 37.96 63.57
C MET A 1 -20.04 36.65 63.08
N ASP A 2 -18.72 36.62 62.94
CA ASP A 2 -17.76 36.04 63.93
C ASP A 2 -17.90 34.51 64.02
N SER A 3 -16.86 33.67 64.03
CA SER A 3 -15.39 33.82 63.89
C SER A 3 -14.76 32.44 64.16
N GLY A 4 -13.59 32.17 63.56
CA GLY A 4 -12.55 31.27 64.13
C GLY A 4 -12.46 29.86 63.53
N ALA A 5 -11.44 29.41 62.78
CA ALA A 5 -9.98 29.57 62.89
C ALA A 5 -9.36 28.87 64.13
N GLY A 6 -8.73 27.72 63.89
CA GLY A 6 -7.79 27.06 64.80
C GLY A 6 -6.66 26.42 63.98
N ARG A 7 -5.48 27.06 64.01
CA ARG A 7 -4.21 26.56 63.47
C ARG A 7 -3.51 25.68 64.51
N HIS A 8 -2.76 24.67 64.09
CA HIS A 8 -1.44 24.35 64.66
C HIS A 8 -0.54 23.68 63.61
N ARG A 9 0.62 24.30 63.37
CA ARG A 9 1.81 23.76 62.70
C ARG A 9 2.60 22.90 63.69
N PHE A 10 3.30 21.87 63.22
CA PHE A 10 4.75 21.68 63.46
C PHE A 10 5.37 20.84 62.33
N LEU A 11 6.62 21.17 62.02
CA LEU A 11 7.47 20.76 60.90
C LEU A 11 8.54 19.74 61.36
N GLU A 12 9.28 19.21 60.37
CA GLU A 12 10.57 18.45 60.39
C GLU A 12 10.46 16.90 60.45
N GLU A 13 11.17 16.07 59.66
CA GLU A 13 12.21 16.26 58.63
C GLU A 13 12.42 14.96 57.80
N MET A 14 12.69 15.14 56.50
CA MET A 14 13.57 14.42 55.55
C MET A 14 13.82 12.89 55.57
N ARG A 15 13.58 12.22 54.41
CA ARG A 15 14.57 11.89 53.34
C ARG A 15 13.94 11.01 52.22
N PRO A 16 14.20 11.27 50.92
CA PRO A 16 13.91 10.33 49.81
C PRO A 16 15.15 9.56 49.32
N LEU A 17 14.92 8.33 48.82
CA LEU A 17 15.90 7.39 48.28
C LEU A 17 16.34 7.71 46.83
N ASP A 18 17.64 7.55 46.59
CA ASP A 18 18.44 7.78 45.36
C ASP A 18 18.14 6.78 44.21
N ARG A 19 17.95 7.27 42.96
CA ARG A 19 18.88 7.40 41.80
C ARG A 19 19.33 6.11 41.07
N HIS A 20 19.00 6.06 39.77
CA HIS A 20 19.71 5.31 38.72
C HIS A 20 20.36 6.27 37.70
N PRO A 21 21.42 5.86 36.98
CA PRO A 21 22.49 6.76 36.58
C PRO A 21 22.29 7.46 35.21
N THR A 22 22.68 8.73 35.20
CA THR A 22 22.83 9.62 34.04
C THR A 22 24.02 9.26 33.15
N LEU A 23 23.77 9.17 31.84
CA LEU A 23 24.78 9.16 30.78
C LEU A 23 25.49 10.52 30.69
N ALA A 24 26.81 10.46 30.69
CA ALA A 24 27.71 11.60 30.73
C ALA A 24 27.70 12.40 29.41
N ARG A 25 27.56 13.72 29.54
CA ARG A 25 27.92 14.70 28.51
C ARG A 25 29.45 14.70 28.34
N ARG A 26 29.94 14.39 27.13
CA ARG A 26 31.33 14.67 26.74
C ARG A 26 31.40 16.01 26.02
N SER A 27 32.22 16.91 26.58
CA SER A 27 32.69 18.15 25.98
C SER A 27 33.54 17.86 24.74
N PHE A 28 33.23 18.50 23.61
CA PHE A 28 34.16 18.60 22.48
C PHE A 28 35.28 19.58 22.86
N ARG A 29 36.49 19.05 23.01
CA ARG A 29 37.75 19.81 23.01
C ARG A 29 38.41 19.52 21.66
N GLU A 30 38.74 20.58 20.93
CA GLU A 30 39.54 20.54 19.71
C GLU A 30 40.89 19.84 19.97
N ARG A 31 41.34 19.03 19.02
CA ARG A 31 42.72 18.56 18.91
C ARG A 31 43.22 18.68 17.47
N PRO A 32 44.54 18.87 17.27
CA PRO A 32 45.10 19.50 16.08
C PRO A 32 45.29 18.56 14.90
N THR A 33 45.33 19.16 13.73
CA THR A 33 45.66 18.59 12.42
C THR A 33 47.12 18.13 12.37
N GLU A 34 47.39 16.82 12.45
CA GLU A 34 48.67 16.25 11.99
C GLU A 34 48.69 14.75 11.65
N ASP A 35 47.53 14.07 11.53
CA ASP A 35 47.46 12.62 11.22
C ASP A 35 46.84 12.29 9.84
N LEU A 36 46.78 13.24 8.92
CA LEU A 36 46.14 13.04 7.60
C LEU A 36 47.10 12.69 6.44
N GLU A 37 48.40 12.55 6.69
CA GLU A 37 49.38 12.22 5.63
C GLU A 37 49.90 10.77 5.66
N GLN A 38 49.53 9.93 6.65
CA GLN A 38 49.89 8.50 6.65
C GLN A 38 48.78 7.56 6.14
N GLY A 39 47.55 8.06 5.96
CA GLY A 39 46.42 7.27 5.42
C GLY A 39 46.41 7.09 3.89
N ILE A 40 47.17 7.92 3.15
CA ILE A 40 47.10 7.97 1.67
C ILE A 40 48.16 7.08 0.99
N ARG A 41 49.11 6.50 1.73
CA ARG A 41 50.10 5.54 1.17
C ARG A 41 49.71 4.07 1.29
N GLY A 42 48.68 3.71 2.06
CA GLY A 42 48.18 2.32 2.18
C GLY A 42 47.17 1.89 1.10
N ALA A 43 46.56 2.85 0.40
CA ALA A 43 45.47 2.58 -0.55
C ALA A 43 45.92 2.46 -2.02
N ARG A 44 47.22 2.61 -2.32
CA ARG A 44 47.75 2.49 -3.70
C ARG A 44 48.34 1.12 -4.05
N ASP A 45 48.55 0.22 -3.08
CA ASP A 45 49.15 -1.11 -3.33
C ASP A 45 48.15 -2.27 -3.45
N LEU A 46 46.84 -2.01 -3.32
CA LEU A 46 45.79 -3.05 -3.48
C LEU A 46 45.06 -3.04 -4.82
N ALA A 47 45.38 -2.11 -5.74
CA ALA A 47 44.72 -2.00 -7.04
C ALA A 47 45.46 -2.71 -8.20
N ASN A 48 46.49 -3.51 -7.93
CA ASN A 48 47.35 -4.08 -8.99
C ASN A 48 47.61 -5.60 -8.87
N ARG A 49 46.55 -6.40 -8.69
CA ARG A 49 46.59 -7.86 -8.92
C ARG A 49 45.47 -8.30 -9.86
N GLN A 50 45.77 -8.29 -11.16
CA GLN A 50 45.02 -9.04 -12.17
C GLN A 50 45.17 -10.54 -11.92
N VAL A 51 44.07 -11.25 -11.63
CA VAL A 51 44.02 -12.71 -11.69
C VAL A 51 43.25 -13.11 -12.95
N ARG A 52 43.96 -13.70 -13.91
CA ARG A 52 43.40 -14.29 -15.14
C ARG A 52 42.85 -15.69 -14.85
N PRO A 53 41.68 -16.11 -15.36
CA PRO A 53 41.28 -17.51 -15.34
C PRO A 53 42.03 -18.31 -16.43
N ARG A 54 42.71 -19.39 -16.04
CA ARG A 54 43.28 -20.36 -16.98
C ARG A 54 42.18 -21.30 -17.48
N LEU A 55 41.93 -21.26 -18.79
CA LEU A 55 41.20 -22.31 -19.52
C LEU A 55 42.11 -23.53 -19.73
N HIS A 56 41.70 -24.70 -19.23
CA HIS A 56 42.24 -25.98 -19.66
C HIS A 56 41.16 -26.80 -20.37
N ARG A 57 41.43 -27.13 -21.63
CA ARG A 57 40.67 -28.07 -22.47
C ARG A 57 41.31 -29.46 -22.41
N ARG A 58 40.45 -30.50 -22.38
CA ARG A 58 40.51 -31.84 -23.05
C ARG A 58 40.08 -32.97 -22.10
N PRO A 59 39.63 -34.15 -22.60
CA PRO A 59 38.68 -34.43 -23.69
C PRO A 59 37.56 -35.42 -23.26
N LEU A 60 36.57 -35.65 -24.15
CA LEU A 60 35.48 -36.63 -23.96
C LEU A 60 35.97 -38.09 -23.84
N GLY A 61 35.36 -38.85 -22.93
CA GLY A 61 35.53 -40.31 -22.80
C GLY A 61 34.45 -40.98 -21.94
N LYS A 62 33.50 -41.65 -22.63
CA LYS A 62 32.55 -42.72 -22.27
C LYS A 62 32.41 -43.22 -20.81
N SER A 63 31.14 -43.22 -20.35
CA SER A 63 30.39 -44.29 -19.66
C SER A 63 30.94 -44.89 -18.34
N LEU A 64 30.19 -44.75 -17.24
CA LEU A 64 29.68 -45.87 -16.45
C LEU A 64 28.63 -45.47 -15.38
N ASN A 65 27.75 -46.44 -15.17
CA ASN A 65 26.52 -46.55 -14.38
C ASN A 65 26.51 -46.13 -12.90
N ARG A 66 25.26 -45.86 -12.46
CA ARG A 66 24.63 -46.08 -11.14
C ARG A 66 25.10 -45.20 -9.97
N LEU A 67 24.17 -44.35 -9.49
CA LEU A 67 23.53 -44.42 -8.16
C LEU A 67 22.62 -43.19 -8.01
N ARG A 68 21.30 -43.39 -7.90
CA ARG A 68 20.35 -42.34 -7.46
C ARG A 68 19.97 -42.62 -6.01
N PRO A 69 20.04 -41.64 -5.09
CA PRO A 69 19.38 -41.77 -3.79
C PRO A 69 17.87 -41.63 -3.95
N ARG A 70 17.14 -42.55 -3.32
CA ARG A 70 15.69 -42.61 -3.18
C ARG A 70 15.31 -41.68 -2.02
N VAL A 71 14.43 -40.71 -2.25
CA VAL A 71 13.79 -39.93 -1.18
C VAL A 71 12.42 -40.56 -0.93
N GLU A 72 12.28 -41.22 0.22
CA GLU A 72 11.02 -41.76 0.74
C GLU A 72 10.25 -40.65 1.46
N TRP A 73 8.99 -40.45 1.06
CA TRP A 73 8.02 -39.66 1.80
C TRP A 73 7.17 -40.62 2.65
N GLU A 74 7.35 -40.57 3.96
CA GLU A 74 6.43 -41.21 4.92
C GLU A 74 5.11 -40.40 4.96
N ARG A 75 4.01 -41.03 4.53
CA ARG A 75 2.65 -40.54 4.84
C ARG A 75 2.23 -41.12 6.18
N ARG A 76 2.00 -40.28 7.18
CA ARG A 76 1.23 -40.64 8.37
C ARG A 76 -0.25 -40.58 8.00
N GLY A 77 -0.92 -41.73 8.03
CA GLY A 77 -2.36 -41.83 7.84
C GLY A 77 -3.13 -41.38 9.08
N TRP A 78 -4.24 -40.68 8.85
CA TRP A 78 -5.36 -40.57 9.79
C TRP A 78 -6.52 -41.39 9.22
N HIS A 79 -7.08 -42.27 10.05
CA HIS A 79 -8.27 -43.05 9.74
C HIS A 79 -9.52 -42.21 10.02
N SER A 80 -10.45 -42.20 9.06
CA SER A 80 -11.87 -41.98 9.32
C SER A 80 -12.66 -43.01 8.54
N ASP A 81 -13.39 -43.85 9.26
CA ASP A 81 -14.37 -44.79 8.74
C ASP A 81 -15.50 -44.02 8.06
N HIS A 82 -15.77 -44.31 6.79
CA HIS A 82 -17.10 -44.56 6.24
C HIS A 82 -16.96 -45.09 4.81
N GLY A 83 -17.53 -46.27 4.59
CA GLY A 83 -17.44 -47.01 3.34
C GLY A 83 -18.32 -46.43 2.23
N GLY A 84 -17.82 -46.55 1.01
CA GLY A 84 -18.54 -46.23 -0.23
C GLY A 84 -17.62 -46.43 -1.42
N VAL A 85 -17.63 -47.64 -1.99
CA VAL A 85 -16.86 -48.01 -3.18
C VAL A 85 -17.59 -47.53 -4.43
N VAL A 86 -16.92 -46.71 -5.26
CA VAL A 86 -17.22 -46.58 -6.69
C VAL A 86 -15.89 -46.58 -7.45
N GLU A 87 -15.56 -47.71 -8.06
CA GLU A 87 -14.46 -47.85 -9.03
C GLU A 87 -14.90 -47.31 -10.40
N SER A 88 -14.18 -46.32 -10.93
CA SER A 88 -14.23 -45.94 -12.34
C SER A 88 -13.07 -46.62 -13.08
N ALA A 89 -13.34 -47.75 -13.73
CA ALA A 89 -12.39 -48.41 -14.63
C ALA A 89 -12.43 -47.75 -16.02
N SER A 90 -11.27 -47.27 -16.48
CA SER A 90 -11.05 -46.70 -17.80
C SER A 90 -11.21 -47.75 -18.90
N ILE A 91 -12.13 -47.51 -19.84
CA ILE A 91 -12.23 -48.25 -21.10
C ILE A 91 -11.37 -47.51 -22.14
N CYS A 92 -10.17 -48.04 -22.42
CA CYS A 92 -9.41 -47.71 -23.62
C CYS A 92 -9.58 -48.87 -24.61
N ALA A 93 -10.44 -48.68 -25.62
CA ALA A 93 -10.46 -49.53 -26.81
C ALA A 93 -9.71 -48.82 -27.95
N PRO A 94 -8.79 -49.48 -28.66
CA PRO A 94 -8.18 -48.92 -29.86
C PRO A 94 -9.14 -49.04 -31.06
N MET A 95 -9.46 -47.92 -31.72
CA MET A 95 -10.11 -47.91 -33.02
C MET A 95 -9.05 -47.96 -34.13
N ASP A 96 -9.00 -49.08 -34.85
CA ASP A 96 -8.30 -49.22 -36.12
C ASP A 96 -9.04 -48.45 -37.23
N ILE A 97 -8.44 -47.38 -37.75
CA ILE A 97 -8.91 -46.71 -38.96
C ILE A 97 -8.01 -47.12 -40.12
N LYS A 98 -8.55 -47.93 -41.03
CA LYS A 98 -7.94 -48.20 -42.34
C LYS A 98 -8.09 -46.98 -43.24
N VAL A 99 -6.97 -46.46 -43.74
CA VAL A 99 -6.94 -45.48 -44.83
C VAL A 99 -6.48 -46.20 -46.08
N GLU A 100 -7.36 -46.27 -47.08
CA GLU A 100 -7.01 -46.68 -48.45
C GLU A 100 -6.32 -45.52 -49.17
N GLU A 101 -5.13 -45.77 -49.72
CA GLU A 101 -4.40 -44.86 -50.61
C GLU A 101 -5.02 -44.88 -52.01
N GLY A 102 -5.34 -43.70 -52.58
CA GLY A 102 -6.04 -43.64 -53.87
C GLY A 102 -6.17 -42.27 -54.55
N VAL A 103 -5.04 -41.59 -54.81
CA VAL A 103 -4.76 -40.82 -56.06
C VAL A 103 -5.53 -39.49 -56.36
N MET A 104 -4.71 -38.47 -56.67
CA MET A 104 -4.95 -37.19 -57.41
C MET A 104 -5.18 -35.92 -56.59
N ARG A 105 -4.14 -35.09 -56.39
CA ARG A 105 -3.58 -34.06 -57.30
C ARG A 105 -4.36 -32.73 -57.32
N LYS A 106 -3.64 -31.69 -56.86
CA LYS A 106 -3.77 -30.25 -57.18
C LYS A 106 -4.89 -29.49 -56.47
N ALA A 107 -4.65 -29.05 -55.23
CA ALA A 107 -5.07 -27.73 -54.71
C ALA A 107 -4.66 -27.57 -53.23
N ALA A 108 -3.36 -27.46 -52.91
CA ALA A 108 -2.93 -27.11 -51.55
C ALA A 108 -1.49 -26.61 -51.48
N CYS A 109 -1.12 -25.62 -52.30
CA CYS A 109 0.19 -24.93 -52.17
C CYS A 109 0.03 -23.42 -51.89
N LEU A 110 -1.08 -22.99 -51.27
CA LEU A 110 -1.33 -21.57 -51.01
C LEU A 110 -1.92 -21.27 -49.63
N LEU A 111 -1.59 -22.08 -48.61
CA LEU A 111 -2.03 -21.83 -47.23
C LEU A 111 -1.08 -22.44 -46.18
N LEU A 112 0.23 -22.20 -46.33
CA LEU A 112 1.26 -22.57 -45.35
C LEU A 112 2.24 -21.42 -45.08
N VAL A 113 1.72 -20.21 -44.90
CA VAL A 113 2.51 -19.03 -44.43
C VAL A 113 1.86 -18.27 -43.26
N ALA A 114 0.70 -18.69 -42.74
CA ALA A 114 -0.03 -17.87 -41.77
C ALA A 114 -0.43 -18.58 -40.47
N VAL A 115 0.46 -19.33 -39.81
CA VAL A 115 0.27 -19.72 -38.39
C VAL A 115 1.61 -19.86 -37.66
N ALA A 116 2.45 -18.82 -37.72
CA ALA A 116 3.63 -18.69 -36.86
C ALA A 116 3.88 -17.21 -36.56
N GLY A 117 2.95 -16.59 -35.83
CA GLY A 117 3.04 -15.16 -35.56
C GLY A 117 1.92 -14.62 -34.66
N SER A 118 1.53 -15.37 -33.64
CA SER A 118 0.69 -14.84 -32.56
C SER A 118 0.81 -15.73 -31.34
N ALA A 119 2.01 -15.78 -30.78
CA ALA A 119 2.09 -16.01 -29.35
C ALA A 119 1.50 -14.75 -28.68
N PRO A 120 0.53 -14.87 -27.77
CA PRO A 120 0.18 -13.74 -26.93
C PRO A 120 1.42 -13.41 -26.08
N LEU A 121 2.14 -12.36 -26.47
CA LEU A 121 3.11 -11.66 -25.62
C LEU A 121 2.33 -10.88 -24.55
N TYR A 122 1.58 -11.59 -23.71
CA TYR A 122 1.04 -11.06 -22.47
C TYR A 122 1.77 -11.75 -21.34
N GLY A 123 2.97 -11.26 -21.06
CA GLY A 123 3.85 -11.89 -20.11
C GLY A 123 5.06 -11.07 -19.71
N GLN A 124 5.00 -9.73 -19.81
CA GLN A 124 5.95 -8.84 -19.14
C GLN A 124 5.28 -7.49 -18.85
N VAL A 125 4.67 -7.36 -17.66
CA VAL A 125 4.21 -6.06 -17.13
C VAL A 125 5.40 -5.10 -16.86
N GLY A 126 6.65 -5.53 -17.07
CA GLY A 126 7.86 -4.71 -16.93
C GLY A 126 8.47 -4.13 -18.21
N SER A 127 8.04 -4.56 -19.41
CA SER A 127 8.75 -4.23 -20.67
C SER A 127 8.59 -2.75 -21.08
N GLY A 128 7.38 -2.20 -20.92
CA GLY A 128 7.05 -0.86 -21.43
C GLY A 128 7.82 0.29 -20.76
N LEU A 129 8.18 0.16 -19.47
CA LEU A 129 8.91 1.21 -18.75
C LEU A 129 10.33 1.43 -19.30
N LEU A 130 11.02 0.34 -19.69
CA LEU A 130 12.38 0.42 -20.23
C LEU A 130 12.37 0.72 -21.73
N GLU A 131 11.40 0.18 -22.47
CA GLU A 131 11.25 0.40 -23.92
C GLU A 131 11.00 1.88 -24.27
N GLY A 132 10.33 2.62 -23.39
CA GLY A 132 10.06 4.05 -23.58
C GLY A 132 11.25 4.99 -23.33
N LEU A 133 12.29 4.54 -22.63
CA LEU A 133 13.41 5.42 -22.21
C LEU A 133 14.20 6.08 -23.35
N PRO A 134 14.42 5.45 -24.52
CA PRO A 134 15.14 6.09 -25.62
C PRO A 134 14.31 7.12 -26.40
N GLN A 135 13.01 7.23 -26.13
CA GLN A 135 12.12 8.14 -26.86
C GLN A 135 12.26 9.58 -26.34
N PRO A 136 12.18 10.59 -27.22
CA PRO A 136 12.11 11.97 -26.78
C PRO A 136 10.84 12.19 -25.94
N HIS A 137 10.99 12.95 -24.86
CA HIS A 137 9.87 13.39 -24.03
C HIS A 137 9.52 14.85 -24.36
N ASP A 138 8.22 15.15 -24.42
CA ASP A 138 7.66 16.45 -24.80
C ASP A 138 7.10 17.25 -23.61
N TYR A 139 7.47 16.86 -22.39
CA TYR A 139 7.17 17.56 -21.16
C TYR A 139 8.39 18.27 -20.57
N VAL A 140 8.13 19.25 -19.69
CA VAL A 140 9.14 19.83 -18.81
C VAL A 140 9.01 19.19 -17.43
N LEU A 141 10.07 18.53 -16.97
CA LEU A 141 10.13 18.02 -15.60
C LEU A 141 10.36 19.19 -14.63
N LYS A 142 9.52 19.28 -13.61
CA LYS A 142 9.63 20.23 -12.51
C LYS A 142 9.59 19.50 -11.17
N ARG A 143 10.06 20.20 -10.14
CA ARG A 143 9.97 19.77 -8.74
C ARG A 143 9.58 20.92 -7.84
N SER A 144 8.59 20.71 -6.98
CA SER A 144 8.38 21.52 -5.78
C SER A 144 8.95 20.77 -4.60
N SER A 145 9.82 21.38 -3.81
CA SER A 145 10.43 20.73 -2.65
C SER A 145 10.62 21.68 -1.47
N SER A 146 10.91 21.08 -0.32
CA SER A 146 11.24 21.78 0.92
C SER A 146 12.65 22.39 0.93
N TYR A 147 13.38 22.41 -0.20
CA TYR A 147 14.77 22.89 -0.24
C TYR A 147 14.93 24.30 0.33
N ASP A 148 16.09 24.56 0.92
CA ASP A 148 16.46 25.87 1.43
C ASP A 148 16.66 26.85 0.27
N ARG A 149 15.77 27.85 0.15
CA ARG A 149 15.81 28.85 -0.93
C ARG A 149 17.05 29.75 -0.88
N THR A 150 17.78 29.75 0.23
CA THR A 150 19.06 30.48 0.35
C THR A 150 20.25 29.70 -0.20
N GLY A 151 20.08 28.40 -0.50
CA GLY A 151 21.17 27.48 -0.83
C GLY A 151 21.86 26.86 0.38
N GLY A 152 21.33 27.05 1.59
CA GLY A 152 21.76 26.35 2.81
C GLY A 152 21.28 24.88 2.88
N ASN A 153 21.26 24.32 4.08
CA ASN A 153 20.88 22.92 4.35
C ASN A 153 19.65 22.81 5.28
N ALA A 154 18.88 23.90 5.45
CA ALA A 154 17.62 23.87 6.18
C ALA A 154 16.48 23.44 5.23
N ASP A 155 16.62 22.26 4.62
CA ASP A 155 15.76 21.73 3.55
C ASP A 155 14.41 21.19 4.05
N TYR A 156 13.89 21.74 5.14
CA TYR A 156 12.63 21.35 5.76
C TYR A 156 11.70 22.55 5.95
N ARG A 157 10.44 22.26 6.22
CA ARG A 157 9.45 23.22 6.68
C ARG A 157 8.94 22.84 8.06
N ARG A 158 8.60 23.85 8.86
CA ARG A 158 7.87 23.66 10.11
C ARG A 158 6.39 23.86 9.84
N ILE A 159 5.54 23.20 10.61
CA ILE A 159 4.09 23.36 10.50
C ILE A 159 3.54 23.49 11.92
N ALA A 160 3.12 24.69 12.32
CA ALA A 160 2.52 24.95 13.62
C ALA A 160 1.14 24.26 13.73
N PRO A 161 0.62 24.03 14.95
CA PRO A 161 -0.76 23.59 15.14
C PRO A 161 -1.76 24.50 14.42
N GLY A 162 -2.67 23.91 13.64
CA GLY A 162 -3.65 24.61 12.82
C GLY A 162 -3.10 25.23 11.53
N GLU A 163 -1.78 25.16 11.29
CA GLU A 163 -1.18 25.72 10.08
C GLU A 163 -1.30 24.75 8.90
N THR A 164 -1.53 25.31 7.71
CA THR A 164 -1.52 24.60 6.43
C THR A 164 -0.27 24.98 5.65
N LEU A 165 0.55 23.98 5.33
CA LEU A 165 1.68 24.12 4.41
C LEU A 165 1.24 23.77 2.98
N VAL A 166 1.50 24.67 2.04
CA VAL A 166 1.33 24.41 0.61
C VAL A 166 2.57 23.67 0.09
N LEU A 167 2.37 22.48 -0.46
CA LEU A 167 3.43 21.66 -1.06
C LEU A 167 3.56 21.91 -2.57
N LEU A 168 2.44 22.15 -3.24
CA LEU A 168 2.34 22.47 -4.66
C LEU A 168 1.15 23.43 -4.87
N ASP A 169 1.33 24.41 -5.75
CA ASP A 169 0.29 25.30 -6.26
C ASP A 169 0.74 25.70 -7.69
N GLU A 170 0.40 24.86 -8.68
CA GLU A 170 0.94 24.96 -10.03
C GLU A 170 -0.19 25.14 -11.05
N PRO A 171 -0.15 26.22 -11.85
CA PRO A 171 -1.08 26.41 -12.97
C PRO A 171 -0.62 25.69 -14.24
N GLY A 172 -1.56 25.46 -15.15
CA GLY A 172 -1.34 24.83 -16.44
C GLY A 172 -1.66 23.34 -16.46
N ALA A 173 -1.44 22.71 -17.61
CA ALA A 173 -1.61 21.27 -17.78
C ALA A 173 -0.38 20.52 -17.27
N GLY A 174 -0.59 19.55 -16.40
CA GLY A 174 0.49 18.77 -15.82
C GLY A 174 0.06 17.42 -15.25
N GLU A 175 1.04 16.66 -14.81
CA GLU A 175 0.88 15.37 -14.16
C GLU A 175 1.91 15.26 -13.04
N ILE A 176 1.45 15.11 -11.79
CA ILE A 176 2.34 14.71 -10.69
C ILE A 176 2.68 13.24 -10.90
N THR A 177 3.97 12.92 -10.83
CA THR A 177 4.48 11.58 -11.10
C THR A 177 5.12 10.94 -9.88
N HIS A 178 5.51 11.75 -8.89
CA HIS A 178 6.07 11.25 -7.65
C HIS A 178 5.91 12.24 -6.50
N VAL A 179 5.49 11.72 -5.34
CA VAL A 179 5.35 12.46 -4.08
C VAL A 179 6.18 11.74 -3.02
N TRP A 180 7.26 12.38 -2.59
CA TRP A 180 8.07 11.92 -1.46
C TRP A 180 7.90 12.84 -0.25
N VAL A 181 7.77 12.24 0.94
CA VAL A 181 7.66 12.95 2.22
C VAL A 181 8.46 12.20 3.31
N THR A 182 9.09 12.94 4.23
CA THR A 182 9.46 12.41 5.56
C THR A 182 9.21 13.47 6.64
N ILE A 183 8.91 13.01 7.86
CA ILE A 183 8.32 13.83 8.91
C ILE A 183 9.06 13.58 10.22
N ALA A 184 9.61 14.65 10.80
CA ALA A 184 10.07 14.69 12.17
C ALA A 184 9.09 15.52 13.00
N SER A 185 8.27 14.82 13.79
CA SER A 185 7.36 15.41 14.77
C SER A 185 7.48 14.66 16.10
N PRO A 186 7.56 15.37 17.23
CA PRO A 186 7.54 14.73 18.55
C PRO A 186 6.13 14.25 18.95
N GLU A 187 5.09 14.61 18.20
CA GLU A 187 3.72 14.25 18.54
C GLU A 187 3.41 12.79 18.20
N MET A 188 2.91 12.05 19.18
CA MET A 188 2.34 10.72 18.96
C MET A 188 1.18 10.80 17.96
N PHE A 189 1.09 9.81 17.07
CA PHE A 189 0.11 9.74 15.98
C PHE A 189 0.13 10.95 15.04
N HIS A 190 1.27 11.62 14.83
CA HIS A 190 1.36 12.71 13.84
C HIS A 190 0.91 12.25 12.43
N LEU A 191 1.11 10.98 12.09
CA LEU A 191 0.60 10.36 10.85
C LEU A 191 -0.93 10.43 10.69
N LYS A 192 -1.68 10.46 11.80
CA LYS A 192 -3.15 10.59 11.83
C LYS A 192 -3.62 12.05 11.95
N LYS A 193 -2.71 12.96 12.30
CA LYS A 193 -2.99 14.36 12.64
C LYS A 193 -2.60 15.33 11.53
N LEU A 194 -1.64 14.96 10.69
CA LEU A 194 -1.31 15.69 9.47
C LEU A 194 -2.25 15.24 8.36
N VAL A 195 -2.99 16.18 7.77
CA VAL A 195 -3.99 15.88 6.73
C VAL A 195 -3.48 16.35 5.38
N LEU A 196 -3.35 15.42 4.44
CA LEU A 196 -3.00 15.66 3.06
C LEU A 196 -4.28 15.97 2.28
N ARG A 197 -4.26 17.07 1.53
CA ARG A 197 -5.34 17.46 0.63
C ARG A 197 -4.82 17.81 -0.74
N MET A 198 -5.51 17.37 -1.79
CA MET A 198 -5.21 17.73 -3.17
C MET A 198 -6.47 18.20 -3.90
N TRP A 199 -6.32 19.22 -4.73
CA TRP A 199 -7.37 19.76 -5.59
C TRP A 199 -6.87 19.79 -7.02
N TRP A 200 -7.76 19.46 -7.95
CA TRP A 200 -7.51 19.59 -9.37
C TRP A 200 -8.42 20.65 -9.98
N ASP A 201 -7.83 21.38 -10.91
CA ASP A 201 -8.45 22.43 -11.69
C ASP A 201 -9.25 23.43 -10.85
N ASP A 202 -10.56 23.54 -11.10
CA ASP A 202 -11.42 24.53 -10.47
C ASP A 202 -12.32 23.90 -9.38
N GLU A 203 -12.01 22.68 -8.93
CA GLU A 203 -12.84 22.02 -7.92
C GLU A 203 -12.80 22.75 -6.56
N PRO A 204 -13.96 23.05 -5.96
CA PRO A 204 -14.03 23.73 -4.68
C PRO A 204 -13.68 22.80 -3.50
N THR A 205 -13.81 21.49 -3.69
CA THR A 205 -13.58 20.45 -2.68
C THR A 205 -12.39 19.58 -3.08
N PRO A 206 -11.61 19.05 -2.11
CA PRO A 206 -10.42 18.26 -2.43
C PRO A 206 -10.81 16.89 -2.98
N SER A 207 -10.25 16.53 -4.14
CA SER A 207 -10.40 15.20 -4.75
C SER A 207 -9.52 14.15 -4.04
N VAL A 208 -8.55 14.58 -3.23
CA VAL A 208 -7.83 13.74 -2.27
C VAL A 208 -7.95 14.32 -0.86
N GLU A 209 -8.45 13.56 0.10
CA GLU A 209 -8.45 13.93 1.52
C GLU A 209 -8.22 12.70 2.41
N ALA A 210 -7.08 12.70 3.11
CA ALA A 210 -6.73 11.66 4.07
C ALA A 210 -5.70 12.15 5.09
N PRO A 211 -5.66 11.58 6.31
CA PRO A 211 -4.46 11.69 7.12
C PRO A 211 -3.26 11.14 6.34
N ILE A 212 -2.11 11.80 6.46
CA ILE A 212 -0.96 11.52 5.60
C ILE A 212 -0.48 10.08 5.77
N GLY A 213 -0.51 9.52 6.98
CA GLY A 213 -0.17 8.12 7.20
C GLY A 213 -1.09 7.17 6.46
N ASP A 214 -2.40 7.38 6.57
CA ASP A 214 -3.42 6.56 5.92
C ASP A 214 -3.28 6.55 4.40
N PHE A 215 -2.95 7.69 3.77
CA PHE A 215 -2.65 7.78 2.34
C PHE A 215 -1.46 6.91 1.91
N TYR A 216 -0.51 6.66 2.81
CA TYR A 216 0.63 5.77 2.59
C TYR A 216 0.41 4.39 3.24
N GLY A 217 -0.83 3.99 3.51
CA GLY A 217 -1.17 2.67 4.08
C GLY A 217 -0.78 2.47 5.54
N LEU A 218 -0.39 3.52 6.26
CA LEU A 218 -0.02 3.49 7.68
C LEU A 218 -1.23 3.79 8.58
N GLY A 219 -2.34 3.08 8.35
CA GLY A 219 -3.67 3.46 8.88
C GLY A 219 -3.80 3.45 10.41
N LEU A 220 -2.90 2.76 11.11
CA LEU A 220 -2.85 2.75 12.58
C LEU A 220 -1.82 3.73 13.17
N GLY A 221 -1.23 4.60 12.34
CA GLY A 221 -0.34 5.67 12.77
C GLY A 221 1.07 5.23 13.20
N ASP A 222 1.46 3.99 12.86
CA ASP A 222 2.80 3.45 13.04
C ASP A 222 3.53 3.38 11.70
N TYR A 223 4.85 3.59 11.71
CA TYR A 223 5.70 3.33 10.56
C TYR A 223 6.06 1.84 10.45
N PHE A 224 5.96 1.29 9.25
CA PHE A 224 6.52 -0.01 8.89
C PHE A 224 7.01 0.02 7.44
N LEU A 225 7.98 -0.83 7.12
CA LEU A 225 8.52 -0.93 5.77
C LEU A 225 7.59 -1.77 4.90
N TYR A 226 7.27 -1.27 3.72
CA TYR A 226 6.67 -2.06 2.66
C TYR A 226 6.89 -1.39 1.31
N GLN A 227 6.73 -2.17 0.24
CA GLN A 227 6.78 -1.65 -1.11
C GLN A 227 5.68 -2.29 -1.95
N SER A 228 4.86 -1.46 -2.57
CA SER A 228 3.99 -1.78 -3.70
C SER A 228 4.46 -1.00 -4.94
N LEU A 229 3.73 -1.13 -6.04
CA LEU A 229 3.99 -0.36 -7.25
C LEU A 229 3.64 1.13 -7.08
N PRO A 230 2.44 1.51 -6.57
CA PRO A 230 2.10 2.92 -6.41
C PRO A 230 2.53 3.55 -5.07
N LEU A 231 2.83 2.78 -4.02
CA LEU A 231 3.21 3.30 -2.70
C LEU A 231 4.40 2.53 -2.11
N ALA A 232 5.28 3.23 -1.40
CA ALA A 232 6.36 2.58 -0.65
C ALA A 232 6.74 3.38 0.59
N VAL A 233 7.09 2.65 1.66
CA VAL A 233 7.67 3.21 2.87
C VAL A 233 9.08 2.66 3.01
N GLY A 234 10.04 3.50 2.68
CA GLY A 234 11.47 3.20 2.80
C GLY A 234 11.99 3.35 4.24
N PRO A 235 13.24 2.93 4.47
CA PRO A 235 13.93 3.11 5.75
C PRO A 235 13.83 4.56 6.26
N ASP A 236 13.76 4.71 7.58
CA ASP A 236 13.72 5.99 8.26
C ASP A 236 12.57 6.90 7.80
N ASN A 237 11.37 6.32 7.70
CA ASN A 237 10.09 7.03 7.49
C ASN A 237 9.97 7.73 6.14
N ALA A 238 10.62 7.21 5.09
CA ALA A 238 10.56 7.76 3.73
C ALA A 238 9.29 7.31 3.00
N LEU A 239 8.28 8.17 2.94
CA LEU A 239 6.99 7.92 2.30
C LEU A 239 7.06 8.26 0.81
N ASN A 240 6.71 7.33 -0.08
CA ASN A 240 6.77 7.52 -1.54
C ASN A 240 5.44 7.13 -2.18
N SER A 241 4.94 7.97 -3.07
CA SER A 241 3.79 7.69 -3.94
C SER A 241 4.17 7.92 -5.39
N PHE A 242 3.76 6.99 -6.24
CA PHE A 242 4.01 6.95 -7.68
C PHE A 242 2.70 6.94 -8.49
N PHE A 243 1.57 7.24 -7.86
CA PHE A 243 0.31 7.44 -8.59
C PHE A 243 0.46 8.62 -9.56
N PRO A 244 0.13 8.47 -10.85
CA PRO A 244 -0.02 9.59 -11.76
C PRO A 244 -1.21 10.46 -11.35
N MET A 245 -1.01 11.76 -11.15
CA MET A 245 -2.09 12.69 -10.74
C MET A 245 -2.18 13.82 -11.77
N PRO A 246 -2.96 13.65 -12.85
CA PRO A 246 -3.11 14.66 -13.89
C PRO A 246 -3.97 15.84 -13.42
N PHE A 247 -3.68 17.02 -13.94
CA PHE A 247 -4.48 18.23 -13.82
C PHE A 247 -4.40 19.03 -15.13
N ARG A 248 -5.51 19.64 -15.59
CA ARG A 248 -5.57 20.31 -16.91
C ARG A 248 -5.30 21.80 -16.81
N LYS A 249 -5.66 22.41 -15.69
CA LYS A 249 -5.61 23.85 -15.42
C LYS A 249 -4.83 24.18 -14.16
N HIS A 250 -4.97 23.39 -13.10
CA HIS A 250 -4.37 23.70 -11.82
C HIS A 250 -4.19 22.46 -10.94
N GLY A 251 -3.02 22.31 -10.32
CA GLY A 251 -2.77 21.27 -9.33
C GLY A 251 -2.35 21.90 -8.01
N LYS A 252 -3.06 21.57 -6.93
CA LYS A 252 -2.75 22.06 -5.58
C LYS A 252 -2.63 20.92 -4.59
N ILE A 253 -1.56 20.94 -3.80
CA ILE A 253 -1.32 19.98 -2.71
C ILE A 253 -1.01 20.73 -1.43
N THR A 254 -1.67 20.36 -0.34
CA THR A 254 -1.41 20.93 0.98
C THR A 254 -1.33 19.86 2.06
N VAL A 255 -0.62 20.19 3.15
CA VAL A 255 -0.66 19.42 4.40
C VAL A 255 -1.05 20.35 5.53
N THR A 256 -2.10 19.99 6.27
CA THR A 256 -2.55 20.74 7.45
C THR A 256 -2.17 20.00 8.72
N ASN A 257 -1.61 20.71 9.69
CA ASN A 257 -1.35 20.14 11.01
C ASN A 257 -2.55 20.32 11.92
N GLU A 258 -3.39 19.30 12.04
CA GLU A 258 -4.52 19.28 12.98
C GLU A 258 -4.10 18.78 14.38
N GLY A 259 -2.81 18.50 14.58
CA GLY A 259 -2.23 18.17 15.88
C GLY A 259 -2.10 19.35 16.83
N LYS A 260 -1.61 19.08 18.04
CA LYS A 260 -1.45 20.08 19.11
C LYS A 260 0.01 20.53 19.25
N VAL A 261 0.94 19.87 18.56
CA VAL A 261 2.36 20.16 18.60
C VAL A 261 2.86 20.50 17.19
N ARG A 262 3.84 21.39 17.11
CA ARG A 262 4.48 21.78 15.85
C ARG A 262 5.25 20.60 15.25
N VAL A 263 5.17 20.43 13.93
CA VAL A 263 6.10 19.58 13.18
C VAL A 263 7.46 20.28 13.08
N ASP A 264 8.51 19.66 13.60
CA ASP A 264 9.83 20.28 13.68
C ASP A 264 10.58 20.25 12.35
N ALA A 265 10.40 19.20 11.55
CA ALA A 265 10.89 19.15 10.18
C ALA A 265 9.98 18.30 9.27
N PHE A 266 9.36 18.94 8.30
CA PHE A 266 8.60 18.32 7.21
C PHE A 266 9.40 18.47 5.91
N TYR A 267 9.84 17.36 5.35
CA TYR A 267 10.58 17.31 4.09
C TYR A 267 9.68 16.79 2.98
N PHE A 268 9.76 17.36 1.78
CA PHE A 268 8.99 16.87 0.65
C PHE A 268 9.67 17.12 -0.70
N ASN A 269 9.35 16.26 -1.67
CA ASN A 269 9.63 16.44 -3.10
C ASN A 269 8.38 16.03 -3.88
N ILE A 270 7.77 16.97 -4.58
CA ILE A 270 6.70 16.74 -5.55
C ILE A 270 7.31 16.87 -6.93
N ASP A 271 7.47 15.75 -7.62
CA ASP A 271 7.92 15.69 -9.01
C ASP A 271 6.71 15.69 -9.93
N TYR A 272 6.75 16.55 -10.94
CA TYR A 272 5.65 16.68 -11.88
C TYR A 272 6.13 17.09 -13.26
N ARG A 273 5.33 16.74 -14.26
CA ARG A 273 5.53 17.07 -15.67
C ARG A 273 4.58 18.19 -16.04
N LEU A 274 5.09 19.20 -16.75
CA LEU A 274 4.23 20.18 -17.41
C LEU A 274 4.20 19.95 -18.90
N TYR A 275 3.00 20.09 -19.46
CA TYR A 275 2.75 19.93 -20.87
C TYR A 275 2.52 21.30 -21.52
N SER A 276 3.07 21.48 -22.72
CA SER A 276 2.84 22.67 -23.55
C SER A 276 1.46 22.68 -24.22
N HIS A 277 0.77 21.54 -24.19
CA HIS A 277 -0.55 21.32 -24.76
C HIS A 277 -1.51 20.78 -23.69
N PRO A 278 -2.83 20.98 -23.87
CA PRO A 278 -3.82 20.42 -22.95
C PRO A 278 -3.74 18.89 -22.90
N LEU A 279 -3.98 18.31 -21.73
CA LEU A 279 -4.25 16.88 -21.62
C LEU A 279 -5.52 16.50 -22.41
N PRO A 280 -5.66 15.24 -22.85
CA PRO A 280 -6.88 14.74 -23.48
C PRO A 280 -8.15 15.11 -22.70
N GLU A 281 -9.23 15.47 -23.39
CA GLU A 281 -10.48 15.90 -22.74
C GLU A 281 -11.10 14.84 -21.83
N ASN A 282 -10.82 13.57 -22.11
CA ASN A 282 -11.30 12.41 -21.36
C ASN A 282 -10.30 11.90 -20.31
N SER A 283 -9.25 12.67 -19.98
CA SER A 283 -8.37 12.38 -18.85
C SER A 283 -9.19 12.32 -17.56
N LEU A 284 -8.91 11.29 -16.75
CA LEU A 284 -9.49 11.11 -15.43
C LEU A 284 -8.53 11.64 -14.38
N TYR A 285 -9.06 12.13 -13.27
CA TYR A 285 -8.31 12.71 -12.18
C TYR A 285 -8.14 11.71 -11.05
N PHE A 286 -6.98 11.75 -10.40
CA PHE A 286 -6.69 10.88 -9.27
C PHE A 286 -7.48 11.30 -8.04
N HIS A 287 -8.10 10.34 -7.37
CA HIS A 287 -8.84 10.56 -6.14
C HIS A 287 -8.40 9.57 -5.07
N ALA A 288 -8.42 10.04 -3.83
CA ALA A 288 -8.22 9.19 -2.66
C ALA A 288 -8.97 9.71 -1.44
N GLN A 289 -9.70 8.84 -0.77
CA GLN A 289 -10.55 9.23 0.35
C GLN A 289 -10.31 8.31 1.55
N TYR A 290 -10.09 8.94 2.70
CA TYR A 290 -10.10 8.27 3.99
C TYR A 290 -11.52 7.94 4.44
N ARG A 291 -11.71 6.72 4.94
CA ARG A 291 -12.90 6.30 5.69
C ARG A 291 -12.49 5.56 6.96
N GLN A 292 -13.41 5.53 7.92
CA GLN A 292 -13.28 4.73 9.12
C GLN A 292 -14.65 4.28 9.63
N GLU A 293 -14.63 3.17 10.35
CA GLU A 293 -15.71 2.75 11.24
C GLU A 293 -15.05 2.11 12.47
N ALA A 294 -15.00 2.88 13.54
CA ALA A 294 -14.17 2.58 14.71
C ALA A 294 -14.97 2.83 16.00
N PRO A 295 -15.65 1.82 16.56
CA PRO A 295 -15.75 0.44 16.07
C PRO A 295 -16.82 0.29 14.96
N CYS A 296 -16.73 -0.76 14.17
CA CYS A 296 -17.83 -1.25 13.33
C CYS A 296 -19.02 -1.68 14.20
N LEU A 297 -20.24 -1.53 13.67
CA LEU A 297 -21.44 -2.01 14.35
C LEU A 297 -21.66 -3.50 14.09
N ALA A 298 -21.27 -4.36 15.05
CA ALA A 298 -21.50 -5.80 14.95
C ALA A 298 -23.00 -6.15 14.75
N ILE A 299 -23.29 -6.93 13.71
CA ILE A 299 -24.64 -7.31 13.30
C ILE A 299 -24.97 -8.71 13.83
N LYS A 300 -26.12 -8.83 14.52
CA LYS A 300 -26.69 -10.13 14.90
C LYS A 300 -27.66 -10.58 13.81
N SER A 301 -27.23 -11.50 12.96
CA SER A 301 -28.01 -12.03 11.83
C SER A 301 -28.11 -13.57 11.86
N ASP A 302 -28.75 -14.16 10.85
CA ASP A 302 -28.75 -15.61 10.61
C ASP A 302 -27.52 -16.10 9.80
N GLY A 303 -26.48 -15.26 9.70
CA GLY A 303 -25.26 -15.54 8.93
C GLY A 303 -25.42 -15.31 7.42
N LYS A 304 -26.42 -14.53 7.00
CA LYS A 304 -26.63 -14.20 5.59
C LYS A 304 -26.55 -12.70 5.36
N ASN A 305 -25.67 -12.32 4.45
CA ASN A 305 -25.57 -10.97 3.92
C ASN A 305 -25.61 -11.05 2.39
N LEU A 306 -26.65 -10.48 1.79
CA LEU A 306 -26.88 -10.59 0.35
C LEU A 306 -26.66 -9.26 -0.38
N ASP A 307 -26.79 -8.15 0.33
CA ASP A 307 -26.85 -6.80 -0.26
C ASP A 307 -25.71 -5.89 0.22
N GLY A 308 -24.94 -6.32 1.22
CA GLY A 308 -23.83 -5.56 1.78
C GLY A 308 -24.26 -4.24 2.41
N LYS A 309 -25.49 -4.18 2.94
CA LYS A 309 -26.07 -2.94 3.47
C LYS A 309 -25.29 -2.40 4.68
N ASN A 310 -24.82 -3.29 5.56
CA ASN A 310 -24.10 -2.91 6.77
C ASN A 310 -22.58 -3.00 6.62
N ASN A 311 -22.08 -3.49 5.47
CA ASN A 311 -20.66 -3.60 5.20
C ASN A 311 -19.93 -2.27 5.44
N TYR A 312 -18.69 -2.41 5.90
CA TYR A 312 -17.74 -1.31 5.92
C TYR A 312 -17.53 -0.78 4.50
N VAL A 313 -17.73 0.52 4.30
CA VAL A 313 -17.61 1.13 2.97
C VAL A 313 -16.21 1.73 2.79
N TRP A 314 -15.48 1.27 1.77
CA TRP A 314 -14.20 1.87 1.37
C TRP A 314 -14.40 3.17 0.59
N VAL A 315 -15.34 3.17 -0.36
CA VAL A 315 -15.69 4.34 -1.17
C VAL A 315 -17.12 4.21 -1.68
N GLU A 316 -17.80 5.35 -1.75
CA GLU A 316 -19.03 5.54 -2.50
C GLU A 316 -18.86 6.81 -3.33
N THR A 317 -18.96 6.70 -4.65
CA THR A 317 -18.76 7.82 -5.57
C THR A 317 -19.70 7.76 -6.76
N THR A 318 -19.94 8.91 -7.38
CA THR A 318 -20.69 9.08 -8.62
C THR A 318 -19.83 9.72 -9.70
N GLY A 319 -20.09 9.37 -10.95
CA GLY A 319 -19.35 9.82 -12.12
C GLY A 319 -18.90 8.65 -12.98
N ARG A 320 -17.97 8.92 -13.89
CA ARG A 320 -17.32 7.90 -14.73
C ARG A 320 -15.87 7.75 -14.32
N GLY A 321 -15.44 6.52 -14.06
CA GLY A 321 -14.12 6.25 -13.52
C GLY A 321 -13.78 4.78 -13.38
N HIS A 322 -12.76 4.50 -12.58
CA HIS A 322 -12.40 3.15 -12.19
C HIS A 322 -11.65 3.15 -10.84
N PHE A 323 -11.99 2.21 -9.98
CA PHE A 323 -11.32 1.96 -8.72
C PHE A 323 -10.00 1.19 -8.95
N VAL A 324 -8.93 1.67 -8.32
CA VAL A 324 -7.57 1.13 -8.51
C VAL A 324 -6.97 0.53 -7.25
N GLY A 325 -7.60 0.65 -6.09
CA GLY A 325 -7.14 -0.06 -4.91
C GLY A 325 -7.58 0.52 -3.58
N VAL A 326 -7.16 -0.15 -2.53
CA VAL A 326 -7.41 0.23 -1.14
C VAL A 326 -6.23 -0.19 -0.26
N THR A 327 -5.89 0.67 0.69
CA THR A 327 -5.11 0.31 1.88
C THR A 327 -6.08 0.27 3.06
N MET A 328 -6.05 -0.78 3.85
CA MET A 328 -6.94 -0.96 4.99
C MET A 328 -6.15 -1.42 6.22
N SER A 329 -6.54 -0.92 7.39
CA SER A 329 -5.97 -1.33 8.67
C SER A 329 -7.08 -1.66 9.66
N VAL A 330 -6.81 -2.65 10.50
CA VAL A 330 -7.74 -3.11 11.52
C VAL A 330 -7.06 -3.12 12.89
N LEU A 331 -7.79 -2.62 13.89
CA LEU A 331 -7.46 -2.78 15.31
C LEU A 331 -8.55 -3.62 15.96
N GLU A 332 -8.21 -4.86 16.32
CA GLU A 332 -9.15 -5.85 16.86
C GLU A 332 -9.65 -5.47 18.27
N ASN A 333 -10.94 -5.59 18.50
CA ASN A 333 -11.62 -5.45 19.78
C ASN A 333 -11.93 -6.79 20.46
N ALA A 334 -11.90 -7.91 19.72
CA ALA A 334 -12.20 -9.25 20.23
C ALA A 334 -11.18 -10.29 19.74
N ASP A 335 -11.10 -11.42 20.42
CA ASP A 335 -10.23 -12.54 20.01
C ASP A 335 -10.77 -13.27 18.76
N GLY A 336 -9.88 -14.00 18.08
CA GLY A 336 -10.20 -14.81 16.89
C GLY A 336 -10.15 -14.02 15.58
N TRP A 337 -10.09 -14.75 14.47
CA TRP A 337 -9.98 -14.20 13.13
C TRP A 337 -11.04 -13.13 12.81
N TRP A 338 -10.57 -12.02 12.24
CA TRP A 338 -11.39 -10.85 11.90
C TRP A 338 -11.81 -10.82 10.42
N GLY A 339 -11.11 -11.55 9.58
CA GLY A 339 -11.11 -11.37 8.13
C GLY A 339 -11.96 -12.37 7.36
N GLU A 340 -13.00 -12.99 7.94
CA GLU A 340 -13.95 -13.81 7.18
C GLU A 340 -14.86 -12.97 6.25
N GLY A 341 -14.79 -11.64 6.33
CA GLY A 341 -15.70 -10.75 5.62
C GLY A 341 -15.43 -10.67 4.12
N ASP A 342 -16.49 -10.77 3.31
CA ASP A 342 -16.43 -10.72 1.85
C ASP A 342 -16.35 -9.29 1.31
N ASP A 343 -15.51 -9.05 0.30
CA ASP A 343 -15.59 -7.82 -0.50
C ASP A 343 -16.83 -7.84 -1.40
N MET A 344 -17.52 -6.71 -1.49
CA MET A 344 -18.73 -6.57 -2.30
C MET A 344 -18.72 -5.24 -3.05
N PHE A 345 -18.80 -5.30 -4.38
CA PHE A 345 -18.88 -4.11 -5.24
C PHE A 345 -20.24 -3.99 -5.92
N LEU A 346 -20.86 -2.81 -5.78
CA LEU A 346 -22.08 -2.43 -6.46
C LEU A 346 -21.72 -1.37 -7.50
N VAL A 347 -21.87 -1.72 -8.77
CA VAL A 347 -21.47 -0.85 -9.89
C VAL A 347 -22.72 -0.25 -10.53
N ASP A 348 -22.67 1.05 -10.85
CA ASP A 348 -23.68 1.76 -11.64
C ASP A 348 -25.14 1.64 -11.14
N GLY A 349 -25.31 1.58 -9.81
CA GLY A 349 -26.62 1.58 -9.14
C GLY A 349 -27.27 0.21 -9.01
N GLU A 350 -26.49 -0.86 -9.14
CA GLU A 350 -26.90 -2.22 -8.84
C GLU A 350 -27.54 -2.33 -7.43
N LYS A 351 -28.57 -3.17 -7.32
CA LYS A 351 -29.26 -3.43 -6.03
C LYS A 351 -28.58 -4.50 -5.19
N LEU A 352 -27.86 -5.41 -5.85
CA LEU A 352 -27.07 -6.48 -5.24
C LEU A 352 -25.68 -6.43 -5.87
N PRO A 353 -24.62 -6.72 -5.11
CA PRO A 353 -23.26 -6.72 -5.64
C PRO A 353 -23.10 -7.75 -6.75
N SER A 354 -22.49 -7.33 -7.86
CA SER A 354 -22.17 -8.20 -9.00
C SER A 354 -20.77 -8.83 -8.87
N ILE A 355 -19.91 -8.26 -8.03
CA ILE A 355 -18.58 -8.77 -7.70
C ILE A 355 -18.58 -9.04 -6.19
N ASN A 356 -18.36 -10.30 -5.82
CA ASN A 356 -18.36 -10.78 -4.45
C ASN A 356 -17.08 -11.59 -4.18
N GLY A 357 -16.52 -11.40 -2.99
CA GLY A 357 -15.38 -12.12 -2.44
C GLY A 357 -15.74 -13.43 -1.76
N THR A 358 -14.77 -13.95 -1.03
CA THR A 358 -14.88 -15.19 -0.22
C THR A 358 -14.22 -15.08 1.16
N GLY A 359 -13.65 -13.91 1.47
CA GLY A 359 -12.87 -13.64 2.67
C GLY A 359 -11.98 -12.43 2.47
N THR A 360 -11.59 -11.78 3.55
CA THR A 360 -10.75 -10.59 3.51
C THR A 360 -9.33 -10.96 3.10
N GLU A 361 -8.76 -12.05 3.63
CA GLU A 361 -7.45 -12.51 3.20
C GLU A 361 -7.45 -12.90 1.73
N ASP A 362 -8.54 -13.48 1.24
CA ASP A 362 -8.71 -13.85 -0.16
C ASP A 362 -8.73 -12.60 -1.05
N TYR A 363 -9.47 -11.56 -0.64
CA TYR A 363 -9.44 -10.27 -1.33
C TYR A 363 -8.04 -9.68 -1.37
N PHE A 364 -7.28 -9.73 -0.28
CA PHE A 364 -5.91 -9.24 -0.21
C PHE A 364 -4.87 -10.24 -0.73
N LEU A 365 -5.31 -11.29 -1.44
CA LEU A 365 -4.51 -12.31 -2.13
C LEU A 365 -3.55 -13.08 -1.21
N GLY A 366 -3.96 -13.22 0.04
CA GLY A 366 -3.50 -14.24 0.97
C GLY A 366 -4.36 -15.50 0.90
N ALA A 367 -4.27 -16.30 1.97
CA ALA A 367 -5.14 -17.43 2.28
C ALA A 367 -4.85 -17.86 3.73
N TRP A 368 -5.83 -18.47 4.41
CA TRP A 368 -5.65 -19.05 5.75
C TRP A 368 -5.00 -18.07 6.74
N ASP A 369 -5.67 -16.95 7.01
CA ASP A 369 -5.23 -15.91 7.97
C ASP A 369 -3.84 -15.35 7.64
N PHE A 370 -3.55 -15.24 6.33
CA PHE A 370 -2.23 -14.87 5.77
C PHE A 370 -1.07 -15.79 6.21
N GLY A 371 -1.38 -16.98 6.75
CA GLY A 371 -0.41 -17.90 7.34
C GLY A 371 0.33 -17.31 8.55
N GLY A 372 -0.22 -16.27 9.18
CA GLY A 372 0.38 -15.59 10.34
C GLY A 372 1.72 -14.88 10.04
N ARG A 373 2.00 -14.53 8.77
CA ARG A 373 3.28 -13.92 8.36
C ARG A 373 3.06 -12.68 7.49
N PRO A 374 3.80 -11.59 7.75
CA PRO A 374 3.70 -10.41 6.90
C PRO A 374 4.33 -10.65 5.53
N PHE A 375 3.77 -10.01 4.50
CA PHE A 375 4.31 -9.99 3.15
C PHE A 375 3.89 -8.70 2.42
N TYR A 376 4.63 -8.33 1.38
CA TYR A 376 4.33 -7.18 0.54
C TYR A 376 4.84 -7.42 -0.88
N TYR A 377 3.95 -7.33 -1.86
CA TYR A 377 4.22 -7.44 -3.29
C TYR A 377 3.76 -6.18 -4.02
N ASN A 378 4.09 -6.09 -5.32
CA ASN A 378 3.80 -4.92 -6.13
C ASN A 378 2.32 -4.50 -6.13
N LEU A 379 1.39 -5.46 -6.12
CA LEU A 379 -0.04 -5.17 -6.22
C LEU A 379 -0.82 -5.46 -4.93
N PHE A 380 -0.27 -6.23 -4.00
CA PHE A 380 -1.01 -6.66 -2.80
C PHE A 380 -0.06 -7.01 -1.65
N GLY A 381 -0.56 -7.00 -0.42
CA GLY A 381 0.25 -7.29 0.75
C GLY A 381 -0.50 -7.24 2.07
N ALA A 382 0.09 -7.87 3.08
CA ALA A 382 -0.27 -7.76 4.49
C ALA A 382 1.00 -7.42 5.29
N PRO A 383 1.52 -6.17 5.22
CA PRO A 383 2.77 -5.80 5.88
C PRO A 383 2.71 -5.86 7.41
N VAL A 384 1.52 -5.78 8.01
CA VAL A 384 1.32 -5.96 9.45
C VAL A 384 0.29 -7.07 9.66
N VAL A 385 0.75 -8.14 10.31
CA VAL A 385 -0.05 -9.32 10.66
C VAL A 385 0.02 -9.50 12.18
N GLY A 386 -1.13 -9.33 12.84
CA GLY A 386 -1.27 -9.43 14.29
C GLY A 386 -1.54 -10.86 14.76
N PRO A 387 -1.45 -11.14 16.07
CA PRO A 387 -2.07 -12.34 16.63
C PRO A 387 -3.58 -12.14 16.70
N GLU A 388 -4.42 -13.12 16.40
CA GLU A 388 -5.91 -13.02 16.48
C GLU A 388 -6.44 -12.84 17.92
N ARG A 389 -6.21 -11.66 18.49
CA ARG A 389 -6.48 -11.31 19.89
C ARG A 389 -6.86 -9.85 19.98
N ALA A 390 -7.71 -9.50 20.94
CA ALA A 390 -8.05 -8.11 21.21
C ALA A 390 -6.78 -7.24 21.38
N GLY A 391 -6.75 -6.10 20.69
CA GLY A 391 -5.61 -5.20 20.61
C GLY A 391 -4.64 -5.47 19.45
N ALA A 392 -4.86 -6.56 18.70
CA ALA A 392 -4.04 -6.87 17.54
C ALA A 392 -4.24 -5.88 16.40
N ARG A 393 -3.18 -5.75 15.59
CA ARG A 393 -3.02 -4.71 14.59
C ARG A 393 -2.75 -5.38 13.26
N TRP A 394 -3.47 -4.91 12.24
CA TRP A 394 -3.37 -5.42 10.88
C TRP A 394 -3.28 -4.26 9.91
N SER A 395 -2.54 -4.46 8.82
CA SER A 395 -2.50 -3.54 7.70
C SER A 395 -2.31 -4.34 6.44
N VAL A 396 -3.20 -4.10 5.48
CA VAL A 396 -3.36 -4.85 4.24
C VAL A 396 -3.59 -3.87 3.08
N TYR A 397 -3.21 -4.27 1.88
CA TYR A 397 -3.46 -3.46 0.68
C TYR A 397 -3.66 -4.32 -0.56
N ARG A 398 -4.46 -3.80 -1.49
CA ARG A 398 -4.61 -4.33 -2.85
C ARG A 398 -4.77 -3.18 -3.83
N PHE A 399 -4.00 -3.23 -4.91
CA PHE A 399 -4.05 -2.32 -6.04
C PHE A 399 -4.41 -3.09 -7.31
N HIS A 400 -5.58 -2.79 -7.87
CA HIS A 400 -6.12 -3.38 -9.09
C HIS A 400 -5.55 -2.72 -10.35
N LEU A 401 -4.22 -2.54 -10.42
CA LEU A 401 -3.58 -1.90 -11.58
C LEU A 401 -3.53 -2.81 -12.82
N ASP A 402 -3.64 -4.11 -12.58
CA ASP A 402 -3.78 -5.17 -13.57
C ASP A 402 -5.22 -5.30 -14.10
N SER A 403 -6.22 -5.04 -13.25
CA SER A 403 -7.64 -5.11 -13.61
C SER A 403 -8.50 -4.13 -12.80
N PRO A 404 -8.47 -2.82 -13.11
CA PRO A 404 -9.28 -1.83 -12.40
C PRO A 404 -10.77 -2.16 -12.45
N ILE A 405 -11.55 -1.72 -11.45
CA ILE A 405 -13.00 -1.92 -11.42
C ILE A 405 -13.69 -0.67 -12.01
N PRO A 406 -14.16 -0.71 -13.26
CA PRO A 406 -14.72 0.46 -13.92
C PRO A 406 -16.16 0.74 -13.48
N PHE A 407 -16.55 2.00 -13.58
CA PHE A 407 -17.93 2.45 -13.40
C PHE A 407 -18.24 3.62 -14.35
N THR A 408 -19.50 3.72 -14.79
CA THR A 408 -19.94 4.78 -15.71
C THR A 408 -20.88 5.79 -15.08
N LYS A 409 -21.47 5.45 -13.93
CA LYS A 409 -22.40 6.28 -13.16
C LYS A 409 -22.03 6.33 -11.69
N SER A 410 -21.67 5.21 -11.08
CA SER A 410 -21.39 5.17 -9.64
C SER A 410 -20.66 3.89 -9.24
N LEU A 411 -19.96 3.96 -8.11
CA LEU A 411 -19.37 2.80 -7.46
C LEU A 411 -19.63 2.87 -5.96
N ARG A 412 -20.05 1.76 -5.38
CA ARG A 412 -19.98 1.51 -3.94
C ARG A 412 -19.14 0.26 -3.71
N ALA A 413 -17.95 0.44 -3.16
CA ALA A 413 -17.01 -0.63 -2.86
C ALA A 413 -16.97 -0.85 -1.34
N THR A 414 -17.21 -2.08 -0.92
CA THR A 414 -17.40 -2.43 0.50
C THR A 414 -16.74 -3.74 0.85
N ILE A 415 -16.59 -4.00 2.15
CA ILE A 415 -16.19 -5.29 2.69
C ILE A 415 -16.96 -5.54 3.98
N GLU A 416 -17.36 -6.78 4.23
CA GLU A 416 -17.93 -7.11 5.52
C GLU A 416 -16.89 -6.98 6.64
N HIS A 417 -17.34 -6.66 7.85
CA HIS A 417 -16.47 -6.60 9.03
C HIS A 417 -16.65 -7.85 9.90
N GLY A 418 -16.05 -8.96 9.47
CA GLY A 418 -16.37 -10.31 9.93
C GLY A 418 -17.47 -10.95 9.07
N HIS A 419 -17.71 -12.25 9.24
CA HIS A 419 -18.71 -12.95 8.45
C HIS A 419 -20.11 -12.38 8.70
N ALA A 420 -20.79 -11.93 7.65
CA ALA A 420 -22.10 -11.28 7.78
C ALA A 420 -22.10 -10.08 8.76
N ASP A 421 -20.99 -9.33 8.79
CA ASP A 421 -20.79 -8.14 9.61
C ASP A 421 -20.83 -8.41 11.13
N ASP A 422 -20.45 -9.61 11.57
CA ASP A 422 -20.60 -10.05 12.98
C ASP A 422 -19.55 -9.49 13.96
N ARG A 423 -18.51 -8.80 13.48
CA ARG A 423 -17.44 -8.25 14.33
C ARG A 423 -17.54 -6.74 14.53
N GLY A 424 -17.17 -6.30 15.73
CA GLY A 424 -17.14 -4.89 16.11
C GLY A 424 -15.73 -4.33 16.22
N ASP A 425 -14.82 -4.72 15.33
CA ASP A 425 -13.43 -4.25 15.31
C ASP A 425 -13.33 -2.83 14.72
N ASN A 426 -12.16 -2.21 14.75
CA ASN A 426 -11.99 -0.82 14.29
C ASN A 426 -11.32 -0.80 12.91
N TYR A 427 -12.05 -0.37 11.89
CA TYR A 427 -11.59 -0.35 10.49
C TYR A 427 -11.22 1.08 10.06
N TYR A 428 -10.13 1.17 9.30
CA TYR A 428 -9.62 2.41 8.73
C TYR A 428 -9.14 2.12 7.31
N SER A 429 -9.48 2.95 6.33
CA SER A 429 -9.03 2.72 4.95
C SER A 429 -8.82 3.99 4.16
N VAL A 430 -8.00 3.89 3.12
CA VAL A 430 -7.99 4.85 2.01
C VAL A 430 -8.25 4.09 0.72
N ALA A 431 -9.33 4.46 0.04
CA ALA A 431 -9.62 4.02 -1.32
C ALA A 431 -8.92 4.94 -2.32
N TYR A 432 -8.45 4.38 -3.44
CA TYR A 432 -7.79 5.09 -4.53
C TYR A 432 -8.52 4.78 -5.84
N TRP A 433 -8.82 5.81 -6.64
CA TRP A 433 -9.52 5.65 -7.92
C TRP A 433 -9.23 6.81 -8.86
N TYR A 434 -9.63 6.65 -10.12
CA TYR A 434 -9.65 7.74 -11.10
C TYR A 434 -11.07 8.01 -11.54
N GLN A 435 -11.46 9.28 -11.66
CA GLN A 435 -12.77 9.63 -12.23
C GLN A 435 -12.79 10.98 -12.93
N THR A 436 -13.90 11.23 -13.61
CA THR A 436 -14.27 12.53 -14.16
C THR A 436 -14.67 13.50 -13.05
N GLU A 437 -14.43 14.79 -13.31
CA GLU A 437 -14.86 15.91 -12.48
C GLU A 437 -16.10 16.59 -13.09
N PRO A 438 -16.96 17.24 -12.27
CA PRO A 438 -16.86 17.35 -10.82
C PRO A 438 -17.17 16.04 -10.09
N HIS A 439 -16.48 15.78 -8.98
CA HIS A 439 -16.80 14.66 -8.09
C HIS A 439 -17.87 15.03 -7.05
N ALA A 440 -18.45 14.01 -6.41
CA ALA A 440 -19.32 14.20 -5.26
C ALA A 440 -18.49 14.59 -4.04
N GLU A 441 -18.88 15.63 -3.32
CA GLU A 441 -18.19 16.07 -2.10
C GLU A 441 -18.02 14.90 -1.12
N PHE A 442 -16.81 14.79 -0.57
CA PHE A 442 -16.48 13.76 0.39
C PHE A 442 -17.24 13.96 1.71
N PRO A 443 -17.60 12.87 2.42
CA PRO A 443 -18.05 13.01 3.80
C PRO A 443 -17.00 13.77 4.63
N PRO A 444 -17.41 14.58 5.62
CA PRO A 444 -16.46 15.33 6.43
C PRO A 444 -15.41 14.41 7.07
N LEU A 445 -14.14 14.78 6.95
CA LEU A 445 -13.07 14.07 7.65
C LEU A 445 -13.36 14.06 9.17
N PRO A 446 -13.38 12.88 9.83
CA PRO A 446 -13.61 12.81 11.27
C PRO A 446 -12.59 13.65 12.05
N PRO A 447 -12.96 14.30 13.16
CA PRO A 447 -12.03 15.08 13.97
C PRO A 447 -10.89 14.19 14.49
N VAL A 448 -9.75 14.80 14.84
CA VAL A 448 -8.54 14.09 15.26
C VAL A 448 -8.82 13.02 16.32
N GLU A 449 -9.56 13.38 17.37
CA GLU A 449 -9.91 12.49 18.48
C GLU A 449 -10.71 11.24 18.06
N GLU A 450 -11.48 11.31 16.97
CA GLU A 450 -12.27 10.19 16.45
C GLU A 450 -11.45 9.27 15.54
N ARG A 451 -10.43 9.80 14.86
CA ARG A 451 -9.57 9.03 13.95
C ARG A 451 -8.27 8.52 14.57
N LEU A 452 -8.07 8.70 15.88
CA LEU A 452 -6.95 8.05 16.57
C LEU A 452 -7.21 6.53 16.71
N PRO A 453 -6.22 5.68 16.38
CA PRO A 453 -6.34 4.23 16.39
C PRO A 453 -6.17 3.69 17.81
N VAL A 454 -7.20 3.91 18.62
CA VAL A 454 -7.32 3.44 20.00
C VAL A 454 -8.43 2.38 20.09
N LEU A 455 -8.30 1.45 21.03
CA LEU A 455 -9.37 0.50 21.30
C LEU A 455 -10.61 1.23 21.79
N ARG A 456 -11.72 1.01 21.10
CA ARG A 456 -13.03 1.57 21.43
C ARG A 456 -13.96 0.40 21.73
N PRO A 457 -14.60 0.34 22.91
CA PRO A 457 -15.53 -0.73 23.20
C PRO A 457 -16.63 -0.78 22.14
N ALA A 458 -16.82 -1.93 21.49
CA ALA A 458 -18.00 -2.16 20.66
C ALA A 458 -19.25 -2.07 21.56
N GLY A 459 -20.20 -1.21 21.19
CA GLY A 459 -21.49 -1.12 21.88
C GLY A 459 -22.20 -2.49 21.83
N ARG A 460 -22.79 -2.93 22.94
CA ARG A 460 -23.46 -4.24 23.06
C ARG A 460 -24.85 -4.28 22.47
#